data_AF-A0A1F9AIY4-F1
#
_entry.id   AF-A0A1F9AIY4-F1
#
_cell.length_a   1.000
_cell.length_b   1.000
_cell.length_c   1.000
_cell.angle_alpha   90.00
_cell.angle_beta   90.00
_cell.angle_gamma   90.00
#
_symmetry.space_group_name_H-M   'P 1'
#
loop_
_entity.id
_entity.type
_entity.pdbx_description
1 polymer ?
#
loop_
_entity_poly.entity_id
_entity_poly.type
_entity_poly.pdbx_seq_one_letter_code
_entity_poly.pdbx_strand_id
1 'polypeptide(L)'
;MDNSIDDAIRSGFPIRLEGMVVIVGSYGSGKTEVAVNLAVNRKKAGMDVAIADLDLVNPYFRAREARRALSELGIRVVIPPEQYLQADLPILTPAVAGLIRNPTQISILDAGGDPAGATALAALSDAFRALSATAKPLHILQVINPFRPFTETIEGCLKIRAGIENASRLSITGVIGNANLIEETRIEDIERGYEFVAMLSEKTNLPVEFITISRELAGHSDLHRFSCPVLMIERQMAPPWDRAAKLQ
;
A
#
# COMPACT_ATOMS: atom_id res chain seq x y z
N MET A 1 19.14 -2.13 -17.39
CA MET A 1 18.14 -1.04 -17.35
C MET A 1 17.46 -1.08 -18.69
N ASP A 2 16.30 -1.73 -18.74
CA ASP A 2 15.53 -1.79 -19.97
C ASP A 2 14.59 -0.58 -20.00
N ASN A 3 15.05 0.50 -20.62
CA ASN A 3 14.30 1.75 -20.72
C ASN A 3 12.95 1.58 -21.46
N SER A 4 12.75 0.48 -22.20
CA SER A 4 11.51 0.22 -22.93
C SER A 4 10.31 -0.07 -22.01
N ILE A 5 10.55 -0.73 -20.88
CA ILE A 5 9.51 -1.04 -19.87
C ILE A 5 9.10 0.24 -19.14
N ASP A 6 10.08 1.05 -18.71
CA ASP A 6 9.80 2.31 -18.02
C ASP A 6 9.09 3.33 -18.96
N ASP A 7 9.36 3.30 -20.27
CA ASP A 7 8.67 4.13 -21.27
C ASP A 7 7.24 3.62 -21.59
N ALA A 8 7.01 2.30 -21.62
CA ALA A 8 5.67 1.74 -21.75
C ALA A 8 4.76 2.13 -20.56
N ILE A 9 5.29 2.16 -19.33
CA ILE A 9 4.57 2.66 -18.14
C ILE A 9 4.25 4.15 -18.27
N ARG A 10 5.19 4.95 -18.80
CA ARG A 10 4.97 6.40 -19.03
C ARG A 10 3.86 6.66 -20.05
N SER A 11 3.60 5.70 -20.95
CA SER A 11 2.52 5.77 -21.94
C SER A 11 1.15 5.30 -21.44
N GLY A 12 1.08 4.71 -20.22
CA GLY A 12 -0.17 4.28 -19.56
C GLY A 12 -0.76 5.31 -18.60
N PHE A 13 -1.85 4.95 -17.91
CA PHE A 13 -2.48 5.78 -16.88
C PHE A 13 -1.50 5.97 -15.69
N PRO A 14 -1.01 7.18 -15.40
CA PRO A 14 -0.09 7.37 -14.27
C PRO A 14 -0.87 7.33 -12.95
N ILE A 15 -0.26 6.77 -11.90
CA ILE A 15 -0.75 6.96 -10.52
C ILE A 15 -0.66 8.45 -10.20
N ARG A 16 -1.70 9.04 -9.61
CA ARG A 16 -1.79 10.49 -9.29
C ARG A 16 -2.07 10.79 -7.82
N LEU A 17 -1.79 9.81 -6.94
CA LEU A 17 -1.99 9.97 -5.51
C LEU A 17 -1.06 11.04 -4.91
N GLU A 18 -1.62 11.88 -4.06
CA GLU A 18 -0.95 12.92 -3.29
C GLU A 18 -1.59 13.03 -1.89
N GLY A 19 -1.05 13.87 -1.01
CA GLY A 19 -1.59 14.06 0.33
C GLY A 19 -1.32 12.87 1.26
N MET A 20 -2.35 12.39 1.96
CA MET A 20 -2.25 11.25 2.87
C MET A 20 -2.86 10.00 2.25
N VAL A 21 -2.09 8.92 2.21
CA VAL A 21 -2.54 7.60 1.73
C VAL A 21 -2.41 6.60 2.87
N VAL A 22 -3.53 6.06 3.32
CA VAL A 22 -3.58 4.99 4.32
C VAL A 22 -3.85 3.68 3.61
N ILE A 23 -2.93 2.73 3.74
CA ILE A 23 -3.02 1.40 3.14
C ILE A 23 -3.59 0.43 4.19
N VAL A 24 -4.71 -0.20 3.85
CA VAL A 24 -5.42 -1.16 4.72
C VAL A 24 -5.75 -2.45 3.96
N GLY A 25 -6.16 -3.51 4.66
CA GLY A 25 -6.54 -4.78 4.03
C GLY A 25 -6.12 -6.02 4.83
N SER A 26 -6.60 -7.19 4.40
CA SER A 26 -6.41 -8.45 5.11
C SER A 26 -4.93 -8.82 5.31
N TYR A 27 -4.67 -9.70 6.29
CA TYR A 27 -3.35 -10.25 6.49
C TYR A 27 -2.87 -10.97 5.22
N GLY A 28 -1.60 -10.79 4.86
CA GLY A 28 -1.01 -11.42 3.68
C GLY A 28 -1.46 -10.84 2.32
N SER A 29 -2.27 -9.78 2.29
CA SER A 29 -2.71 -9.14 1.04
C SER A 29 -1.61 -8.34 0.33
N GLY A 30 -0.46 -8.11 0.97
CA GLY A 30 0.71 -7.41 0.39
C GLY A 30 0.78 -5.90 0.65
N LYS A 31 0.05 -5.39 1.64
CA LYS A 31 0.02 -3.96 2.05
C LYS A 31 1.39 -3.30 2.14
N THR A 32 2.30 -3.88 2.91
CA THR A 32 3.64 -3.32 3.13
C THR A 32 4.43 -3.20 1.84
N GLU A 33 4.38 -4.24 1.00
CA GLU A 33 5.07 -4.24 -0.30
C GLU A 33 4.49 -3.17 -1.24
N VAL A 34 3.16 -3.04 -1.27
CA VAL A 34 2.45 -1.99 -2.00
C VAL A 34 2.85 -0.60 -1.49
N ALA A 35 2.87 -0.38 -0.17
CA ALA A 35 3.18 0.89 0.44
C ALA A 35 4.62 1.35 0.11
N VAL A 36 5.59 0.42 0.21
CA VAL A 36 7.00 0.67 -0.10
C VAL A 36 7.19 1.01 -1.59
N ASN A 37 6.61 0.21 -2.50
CA ASN A 37 6.75 0.45 -3.93
C ASN A 37 6.00 1.72 -4.38
N LEU A 38 4.86 2.04 -3.77
CA LEU A 38 4.17 3.31 -3.99
C LEU A 38 5.06 4.49 -3.58
N ALA A 39 5.71 4.41 -2.41
CA ALA A 39 6.63 5.45 -1.95
C ALA A 39 7.76 5.71 -2.97
N VAL A 40 8.38 4.65 -3.48
CA VAL A 40 9.44 4.72 -4.49
C VAL A 40 8.92 5.30 -5.80
N ASN A 41 7.77 4.81 -6.28
CA ASN A 41 7.14 5.28 -7.51
C ASN A 41 6.87 6.79 -7.46
N ARG A 42 6.37 7.31 -6.33
CA ARG A 42 6.09 8.73 -6.15
C ARG A 42 7.36 9.56 -5.98
N LYS A 43 8.38 9.01 -5.31
CA LYS A 43 9.68 9.67 -5.18
C LYS A 43 10.34 9.88 -6.54
N LYS A 44 10.24 8.88 -7.42
CA LYS A 44 10.70 8.96 -8.81
C LYS A 44 9.95 9.98 -9.65
N ALA A 45 8.69 10.22 -9.33
CA ALA A 45 7.90 11.30 -9.92
C ALA A 45 8.29 12.70 -9.38
N GLY A 46 9.34 12.80 -8.56
CA GLY A 46 9.87 14.06 -8.04
C GLY A 46 9.16 14.58 -6.78
N MET A 47 8.31 13.76 -6.15
CA MET A 47 7.56 14.19 -4.98
C MET A 47 8.37 14.09 -3.68
N ASP A 48 8.05 14.94 -2.71
CA ASP A 48 8.47 14.77 -1.33
C ASP A 48 7.63 13.69 -0.62
N VAL A 49 8.29 12.58 -0.29
CA VAL A 49 7.65 11.34 0.17
C VAL A 49 8.03 11.02 1.61
N ALA A 50 7.02 10.70 2.40
CA ALA A 50 7.18 10.11 3.71
C ALA A 50 6.37 8.81 3.85
N ILE A 51 6.86 7.87 4.65
CA ILE A 51 6.16 6.61 4.95
C ILE A 51 6.26 6.29 6.44
N ALA A 52 5.18 5.80 7.02
CA ALA A 52 5.08 5.35 8.40
C ALA A 52 4.45 3.94 8.45
N ASP A 53 4.99 3.09 9.32
CA ASP A 53 4.49 1.74 9.57
C ASP A 53 3.77 1.71 10.92
N LEU A 54 2.49 1.30 10.92
CA LEU A 54 1.69 1.05 12.12
C LEU A 54 1.40 -0.42 12.34
N ASP A 55 1.83 -1.33 11.45
CA ASP A 55 1.50 -2.73 11.55
C ASP A 55 2.28 -3.38 12.71
N LEU A 56 1.52 -3.87 13.68
CA LEU A 56 1.99 -4.47 14.92
C LEU A 56 2.23 -5.97 14.81
N VAL A 57 1.77 -6.59 13.73
CA VAL A 57 1.56 -8.04 13.68
C VAL A 57 2.76 -8.80 13.09
N ASN A 58 3.71 -8.13 12.44
CA ASN A 58 4.81 -8.84 11.78
C ASN A 58 6.20 -8.51 12.37
N PRO A 59 6.66 -9.24 13.40
CA PRO A 59 8.03 -9.13 13.91
C PRO A 59 9.10 -9.50 12.86
N TYR A 60 8.73 -10.26 11.83
CA TYR A 60 9.66 -10.92 10.90
C TYR A 60 9.89 -10.18 9.58
N PHE A 61 8.92 -9.41 9.08
CA PHE A 61 9.02 -8.67 7.81
C PHE A 61 8.86 -7.18 8.07
N ARG A 62 9.86 -6.58 8.72
CA ARG A 62 9.76 -5.17 9.07
C ARG A 62 10.24 -4.32 7.91
N ALA A 63 9.52 -3.23 7.67
CA ALA A 63 9.99 -2.07 6.91
C ALA A 63 11.40 -1.57 7.32
N ARG A 64 12.00 -2.10 8.41
CA ARG A 64 13.41 -1.96 8.79
C ARG A 64 14.41 -2.36 7.71
N GLU A 65 14.14 -3.41 6.92
CA GLU A 65 15.04 -3.81 5.82
C GLU A 65 14.90 -2.84 4.64
N ALA A 66 13.66 -2.51 4.28
CA ALA A 66 13.37 -1.48 3.27
C ALA A 66 13.79 -0.07 3.73
N ARG A 67 13.89 0.21 5.04
CA ARG A 67 14.18 1.55 5.59
C ARG A 67 15.46 2.12 5.02
N ARG A 68 16.53 1.31 4.99
CA ARG A 68 17.82 1.76 4.48
C ARG A 68 17.70 2.10 3.00
N ALA A 69 17.10 1.20 2.22
CA ALA A 69 16.89 1.42 0.79
C ALA A 69 16.02 2.66 0.51
N LEU A 70 14.92 2.85 1.26
CA LEU A 70 14.05 4.02 1.16
C LEU A 70 14.77 5.31 1.55
N SER A 71 15.55 5.30 2.63
CA SER A 71 16.29 6.47 3.10
C SER A 71 17.40 6.86 2.11
N GLU A 72 18.08 5.88 1.50
CA GLU A 72 19.08 6.09 0.43
C GLU A 72 18.44 6.72 -0.82
N LEU A 73 17.16 6.46 -1.08
CA LEU A 73 16.36 7.13 -2.12
C LEU A 73 15.82 8.51 -1.71
N GLY A 74 16.12 8.99 -0.50
CA GLY A 74 15.64 10.26 0.02
C GLY A 74 14.16 10.27 0.39
N ILE A 75 13.60 9.11 0.75
CA ILE A 75 12.25 8.96 1.29
C ILE A 75 12.33 9.03 2.81
N ARG A 76 11.49 9.87 3.43
CA ARG A 76 11.45 10.03 4.89
C ARG A 76 10.70 8.85 5.52
N VAL A 77 11.41 8.01 6.26
CA VAL A 77 10.78 6.91 7.02
C VAL A 77 10.53 7.36 8.46
N VAL A 78 9.26 7.40 8.87
CA VAL A 78 8.85 7.69 10.25
C VAL A 78 8.80 6.37 11.01
N ILE A 79 9.77 6.20 11.91
CA ILE A 79 9.85 5.04 12.78
C ILE A 79 9.70 5.44 14.25
N PRO A 80 9.19 4.55 15.09
CA PRO A 80 9.25 4.75 16.52
C PRO A 80 10.71 4.71 17.04
N PRO A 81 11.01 5.42 18.16
CA PRO A 81 12.33 5.38 18.77
C PRO A 81 12.79 3.95 19.08
N GLU A 82 14.10 3.69 19.00
CA GLU A 82 14.66 2.33 19.07
C GLU A 82 14.25 1.55 20.33
N GLN A 83 14.14 2.24 21.48
CA GLN A 83 13.71 1.67 22.75
C GLN A 83 12.27 1.11 22.73
N TYR A 84 11.43 1.57 21.80
CA TYR A 84 10.07 1.06 21.63
C TYR A 84 9.96 0.03 20.52
N LEU A 85 11.00 -0.15 19.67
CA LEU A 85 10.95 -1.12 18.56
C LEU A 85 10.74 -2.58 19.00
N GLN A 86 10.98 -2.90 20.27
CA GLN A 86 10.76 -4.22 20.87
C GLN A 86 9.45 -4.32 21.67
N ALA A 87 8.66 -3.25 21.78
CA ALA A 87 7.39 -3.28 22.48
C ALA A 87 6.27 -3.85 21.59
N ASP A 88 5.49 -4.79 22.12
CA ASP A 88 4.31 -5.40 21.47
C ASP A 88 3.08 -4.46 21.45
N LEU A 89 3.27 -3.15 21.66
CA LEU A 89 2.19 -2.16 21.77
C LEU A 89 2.08 -1.32 20.48
N PRO A 90 0.87 -0.89 20.07
CA PRO A 90 0.68 0.13 19.03
C PRO A 90 1.54 1.34 19.33
N ILE A 91 2.69 1.49 18.64
CA ILE A 91 3.54 2.65 18.87
C ILE A 91 2.99 3.81 18.06
N LEU A 92 1.86 4.33 18.54
CA LEU A 92 1.27 5.57 18.10
C LEU A 92 2.16 6.71 18.58
N THR A 93 3.23 6.96 17.85
CA THR A 93 4.15 8.03 18.21
C THR A 93 3.55 9.40 17.85
N PRO A 94 3.93 10.45 18.60
CA PRO A 94 3.67 11.83 18.18
C PRO A 94 4.19 12.14 16.77
N ALA A 95 5.21 11.42 16.29
CA ALA A 95 5.74 11.57 14.94
C ALA A 95 4.76 11.10 13.86
N VAL A 96 4.06 9.99 14.07
CA VAL A 96 2.97 9.54 13.17
C VAL A 96 1.83 10.54 13.16
N ALA A 97 1.36 10.96 14.34
CA ALA A 97 0.29 11.96 14.42
C ALA A 97 0.70 13.30 13.77
N GLY A 98 1.97 13.70 13.92
CA GLY A 98 2.53 14.87 13.25
C GLY A 98 2.56 14.75 11.73
N LEU A 99 2.94 13.56 11.21
CA LEU A 99 2.90 13.26 9.78
C LEU A 99 1.47 13.34 9.24
N ILE A 100 0.48 12.85 9.99
CA ILE A 100 -0.92 12.91 9.57
C ILE A 100 -1.43 14.35 9.53
N ARG A 101 -1.15 15.14 10.57
CA ARG A 101 -1.57 16.55 10.63
C ARG A 101 -0.97 17.39 9.51
N ASN A 102 0.31 17.14 9.20
CA ASN A 102 1.06 17.89 8.20
C ASN A 102 1.76 16.90 7.25
N PRO A 103 1.03 16.32 6.28
CA PRO A 103 1.62 15.43 5.28
C PRO A 103 2.67 16.17 4.46
N THR A 104 3.56 15.43 3.81
CA THR A 104 4.43 15.94 2.72
C THR A 104 3.59 16.09 1.43
N GLN A 105 4.22 16.04 0.24
CA GLN A 105 3.45 15.93 -1.01
C GLN A 105 2.76 14.57 -1.13
N ILE A 106 3.38 13.51 -0.59
CA ILE A 106 2.73 12.23 -0.36
C ILE A 106 3.26 11.56 0.91
N SER A 107 2.34 11.25 1.81
CA SER A 107 2.62 10.55 3.06
C SER A 107 1.83 9.25 3.09
N ILE A 108 2.52 8.13 3.30
CA ILE A 108 1.93 6.80 3.24
C ILE A 108 1.93 6.19 4.65
N LEU A 109 0.79 5.63 5.04
CA LEU A 109 0.60 4.96 6.33
C LEU A 109 0.26 3.49 6.06
N ASP A 110 1.16 2.57 6.37
CA ASP A 110 0.86 1.14 6.36
C ASP A 110 0.17 0.79 7.68
N ALA A 111 -1.15 0.65 7.65
CA ALA A 111 -1.97 0.66 8.86
C ALA A 111 -2.44 -0.72 9.31
N GLY A 112 -1.98 -1.82 8.68
CA GLY A 112 -2.60 -3.12 8.90
C GLY A 112 -4.07 -3.13 8.39
N GLY A 113 -4.74 -4.27 8.48
CA GLY A 113 -6.21 -4.32 8.29
C GLY A 113 -6.86 -5.38 9.16
N ASP A 114 -6.14 -5.77 10.20
CA ASP A 114 -6.63 -6.55 11.30
C ASP A 114 -7.25 -5.61 12.37
N PRO A 115 -7.92 -6.15 13.40
CA PRO A 115 -8.51 -5.32 14.45
C PRO A 115 -7.50 -4.40 15.16
N ALA A 116 -6.23 -4.80 15.26
CA ALA A 116 -5.20 -3.99 15.91
C ALA A 116 -4.83 -2.76 15.08
N GLY A 117 -4.58 -2.93 13.78
CA GLY A 117 -4.31 -1.84 12.85
C GLY A 117 -5.47 -0.85 12.74
N ALA A 118 -6.71 -1.34 12.65
CA ALA A 118 -7.90 -0.48 12.63
C ALA A 118 -8.08 0.30 13.95
N THR A 119 -7.76 -0.31 15.09
CA THR A 119 -7.78 0.37 16.40
C THR A 119 -6.71 1.46 16.49
N ALA A 120 -5.52 1.21 15.94
CA ALA A 120 -4.45 2.20 15.86
C ALA A 120 -4.88 3.43 15.04
N LEU A 121 -5.58 3.23 13.92
CA LEU A 121 -6.17 4.33 13.14
C LEU A 121 -7.21 5.12 13.93
N ALA A 122 -8.09 4.46 14.66
CA ALA A 122 -9.12 5.14 15.47
C ALA A 122 -8.50 6.06 16.56
N ALA A 123 -7.41 5.62 17.17
CA ALA A 123 -6.66 6.40 18.15
C ALA A 123 -5.98 7.65 17.54
N LEU A 124 -5.78 7.69 16.22
CA LEU A 124 -5.25 8.84 15.48
C LEU A 124 -6.36 9.77 14.92
N SER A 125 -7.62 9.56 15.31
CA SER A 125 -8.77 10.32 14.81
C SER A 125 -8.63 11.84 14.92
N ASP A 126 -8.00 12.36 15.98
CA ASP A 126 -7.74 13.80 16.10
C ASP A 126 -6.73 14.32 15.07
N ALA A 127 -5.76 13.50 14.68
CA ALA A 127 -4.81 13.85 13.62
C ALA A 127 -5.50 13.87 12.26
N PHE A 128 -6.35 12.88 11.97
CA PHE A 128 -7.16 12.85 10.74
C PHE A 128 -8.18 14.01 10.69
N ARG A 129 -8.77 14.40 11.83
CA ARG A 129 -9.66 15.57 11.90
C ARG A 129 -8.90 16.85 11.56
N ALA A 130 -7.69 17.02 12.10
CA ALA A 130 -6.85 18.16 11.76
C ALA A 130 -6.45 18.17 10.27
N LEU A 131 -6.11 17.01 9.69
CA LEU A 131 -5.85 16.87 8.25
C LEU A 131 -7.05 17.32 7.40
N SER A 132 -8.27 16.92 7.79
CA SER A 132 -9.49 17.27 7.06
C SER A 132 -9.81 18.77 7.03
N ALA A 133 -9.19 19.55 7.93
CA ALA A 133 -9.27 21.02 7.91
C ALA A 133 -8.28 21.67 6.92
N THR A 134 -7.46 20.87 6.21
CA THR A 134 -6.52 21.33 5.19
C THR A 134 -7.03 21.02 3.79
N ALA A 135 -6.39 21.56 2.75
CA ALA A 135 -6.71 21.23 1.35
C ALA A 135 -6.09 19.90 0.87
N LYS A 136 -5.37 19.16 1.73
CA LYS A 136 -4.69 17.91 1.32
C LYS A 136 -5.66 16.74 1.31
N PRO A 137 -5.68 15.92 0.25
CA PRO A 137 -6.59 14.79 0.18
C PRO A 137 -6.18 13.68 1.16
N LEU A 138 -7.18 12.91 1.59
CA LEU A 138 -7.03 11.69 2.38
C LEU A 138 -7.59 10.53 1.56
N HIS A 139 -6.72 9.55 1.28
CA HIS A 139 -7.06 8.31 0.59
C HIS A 139 -6.95 7.16 1.57
N ILE A 140 -8.04 6.40 1.74
CA ILE A 140 -8.04 5.15 2.52
C ILE A 140 -8.21 4.00 1.52
N LEU A 141 -7.11 3.32 1.22
CA LEU A 141 -7.04 2.37 0.12
C LEU A 141 -6.95 0.94 0.63
N GLN A 142 -7.92 0.13 0.23
CA GLN A 142 -7.96 -1.28 0.60
C GLN A 142 -7.22 -2.13 -0.44
N VAL A 143 -6.19 -2.85 0.01
CA VAL A 143 -5.46 -3.83 -0.81
C VAL A 143 -6.24 -5.14 -0.85
N ILE A 144 -6.62 -5.55 -2.05
CA ILE A 144 -7.38 -6.77 -2.34
C ILE A 144 -6.46 -7.77 -3.03
N ASN A 145 -6.34 -8.95 -2.43
CA ASN A 145 -5.70 -10.10 -3.07
C ASN A 145 -6.73 -11.26 -3.10
N PRO A 146 -7.29 -11.61 -4.27
CA PRO A 146 -8.30 -12.67 -4.36
C PRO A 146 -7.75 -14.07 -4.04
N PHE A 147 -6.43 -14.23 -3.93
CA PHE A 147 -5.77 -15.49 -3.60
C PHE A 147 -5.40 -15.61 -2.12
N ARG A 148 -6.14 -14.94 -1.24
CA ARG A 148 -5.98 -15.03 0.21
C ARG A 148 -7.30 -15.38 0.88
N PRO A 149 -7.25 -16.06 2.03
CA PRO A 149 -8.44 -16.37 2.81
C PRO A 149 -9.29 -15.13 3.07
N PHE A 150 -10.61 -15.31 2.92
CA PHE A 150 -11.65 -14.30 3.16
C PHE A 150 -11.72 -13.16 2.14
N THR A 151 -10.85 -13.13 1.13
CA THR A 151 -10.87 -12.15 0.02
C THR A 151 -11.11 -12.80 -1.34
N GLU A 152 -11.44 -14.09 -1.39
CA GLU A 152 -11.71 -14.84 -2.63
C GLU A 152 -13.03 -14.45 -3.31
N THR A 153 -13.94 -13.80 -2.56
CA THR A 153 -15.24 -13.36 -3.05
C THR A 153 -15.46 -11.87 -2.79
N ILE A 154 -16.33 -11.27 -3.60
CA ILE A 154 -16.76 -9.88 -3.45
C ILE A 154 -17.35 -9.66 -2.06
N GLU A 155 -18.20 -10.57 -1.58
CA GLU A 155 -18.84 -10.52 -0.26
C GLU A 155 -17.80 -10.57 0.87
N GLY A 156 -16.76 -11.39 0.72
CA GLY A 156 -15.65 -11.44 1.67
C GLY A 156 -14.90 -10.12 1.76
N CYS A 157 -14.58 -9.52 0.60
CA CYS A 157 -13.95 -8.20 0.53
C CYS A 157 -14.80 -7.11 1.20
N LEU A 158 -16.11 -7.11 0.96
CA LEU A 158 -17.06 -6.17 1.59
C LEU A 158 -17.16 -6.35 3.10
N LYS A 159 -17.12 -7.60 3.59
CA LYS A 159 -17.12 -7.89 5.03
C LYS A 159 -15.87 -7.34 5.71
N ILE A 160 -14.70 -7.53 5.09
CA ILE A 160 -13.43 -6.98 5.59
C ILE A 160 -13.47 -5.46 5.57
N ARG A 161 -13.94 -4.86 4.47
CA ARG A 161 -14.16 -3.40 4.36
C ARG A 161 -14.99 -2.88 5.53
N ALA A 162 -16.18 -3.45 5.74
CA ALA A 162 -17.08 -3.02 6.81
C ALA A 162 -16.43 -3.14 8.19
N GLY A 163 -15.65 -4.21 8.43
CA GLY A 163 -14.87 -4.37 9.66
C GLY A 163 -13.84 -3.26 9.86
N ILE A 164 -13.06 -2.93 8.83
CA ILE A 164 -12.05 -1.86 8.87
C ILE A 164 -12.72 -0.50 9.08
N GLU A 165 -13.77 -0.19 8.32
CA GLU A 165 -14.47 1.10 8.41
C GLU A 165 -15.11 1.30 9.80
N ASN A 166 -15.74 0.26 10.36
CA ASN A 166 -16.34 0.32 11.69
C ASN A 166 -15.29 0.52 12.78
N ALA A 167 -14.18 -0.23 12.75
CA ALA A 167 -13.15 -0.16 13.76
C ALA A 167 -12.32 1.13 13.69
N SER A 168 -11.93 1.55 12.47
CA SER A 168 -11.12 2.76 12.26
C SER A 168 -11.91 4.07 12.29
N ARG A 169 -13.24 4.00 12.07
CA ARG A 169 -14.13 5.15 11.83
C ARG A 169 -13.75 5.98 10.59
N LEU A 170 -13.01 5.39 9.66
CA LEU A 170 -12.62 5.99 8.39
C LEU A 170 -13.31 5.22 7.25
N SER A 171 -13.78 5.93 6.23
CA SER A 171 -14.38 5.31 5.04
C SER A 171 -13.30 4.95 4.03
N ILE A 172 -13.38 3.76 3.45
CA ILE A 172 -12.51 3.34 2.35
C ILE A 172 -12.88 4.16 1.11
N THR A 173 -11.89 4.76 0.46
CA THR A 173 -12.05 5.68 -0.68
C THR A 173 -11.65 5.07 -2.02
N GLY A 174 -10.96 3.93 -2.02
CA GLY A 174 -10.51 3.25 -3.23
C GLY A 174 -9.96 1.85 -2.94
N VAL A 175 -9.74 1.09 -4.00
CA VAL A 175 -9.17 -0.27 -3.92
C VAL A 175 -7.88 -0.38 -4.72
N ILE A 176 -6.99 -1.25 -4.25
CA ILE A 176 -5.75 -1.63 -4.94
C ILE A 176 -5.81 -3.13 -5.22
N GLY A 177 -5.69 -3.53 -6.48
CA GLY A 177 -5.63 -4.94 -6.85
C GLY A 177 -4.21 -5.49 -6.72
N ASN A 178 -4.00 -6.46 -5.84
CA ASN A 178 -2.72 -7.14 -5.66
C ASN A 178 -2.88 -8.66 -5.77
N ALA A 179 -3.16 -9.13 -6.98
CA ALA A 179 -3.39 -10.52 -7.30
C ALA A 179 -2.05 -11.30 -7.32
N ASN A 180 -1.56 -11.62 -6.13
CA ASN A 180 -0.19 -12.11 -5.93
C ASN A 180 -0.16 -13.46 -5.19
N LEU A 181 0.49 -14.43 -5.80
CA LEU A 181 0.85 -15.74 -5.25
C LEU A 181 2.37 -15.85 -5.01
N ILE A 182 3.06 -14.72 -4.88
CA ILE A 182 4.51 -14.63 -4.70
C ILE A 182 5.22 -15.24 -5.92
N GLU A 183 6.00 -16.30 -5.77
CA GLU A 183 6.76 -16.93 -6.86
C GLU A 183 5.87 -17.67 -7.86
N GLU A 184 4.64 -18.03 -7.47
CA GLU A 184 3.70 -18.74 -8.33
C GLU A 184 2.83 -17.81 -9.19
N THR A 185 2.95 -16.49 -9.02
CA THR A 185 2.14 -15.51 -9.74
C THR A 185 2.42 -15.58 -11.24
N ARG A 186 1.36 -15.69 -12.05
CA ARG A 186 1.42 -15.63 -13.51
C ARG A 186 0.61 -14.47 -14.05
N ILE A 187 0.76 -14.17 -15.35
CA ILE A 187 0.03 -13.09 -15.99
C ILE A 187 -1.47 -13.34 -15.97
N GLU A 188 -1.89 -14.58 -16.14
CA GLU A 188 -3.29 -14.96 -16.07
C GLU A 188 -3.90 -14.68 -14.69
N ASP A 189 -3.09 -14.74 -13.62
CA ASP A 189 -3.51 -14.41 -12.27
C ASP A 189 -3.70 -12.90 -12.09
N ILE A 190 -2.84 -12.09 -12.70
CA ILE A 190 -2.97 -10.63 -12.73
C ILE A 190 -4.23 -10.21 -13.50
N GLU A 191 -4.49 -10.84 -14.65
CA GLU A 191 -5.68 -10.56 -15.47
C GLU A 191 -6.97 -10.91 -14.73
N ARG A 192 -7.05 -12.12 -14.16
CA ARG A 192 -8.19 -12.53 -13.31
C ARG A 192 -8.36 -11.63 -12.10
N GLY A 193 -7.25 -11.22 -11.50
CA GLY A 193 -7.23 -10.28 -10.39
C GLY A 193 -7.80 -8.91 -10.74
N TYR A 194 -7.42 -8.39 -11.91
CA TYR A 194 -7.93 -7.14 -12.44
C TYR A 194 -9.44 -7.22 -12.70
N GLU A 195 -9.92 -8.26 -13.37
CA GLU A 195 -11.35 -8.49 -13.60
C GLU A 195 -12.12 -8.53 -12.27
N PHE A 196 -11.57 -9.23 -11.27
CA PHE A 196 -12.16 -9.31 -9.94
C PHE A 196 -12.30 -7.93 -9.27
N VAL A 197 -11.24 -7.11 -9.26
CA VAL A 197 -11.31 -5.78 -8.63
C VAL A 197 -12.14 -4.79 -9.45
N ALA A 198 -12.25 -4.96 -10.77
CA ALA A 198 -13.16 -4.19 -11.60
C ALA A 198 -14.63 -4.47 -11.22
N MET A 199 -15.00 -5.75 -11.05
CA MET A 199 -16.34 -6.11 -10.54
C MET A 199 -16.60 -5.57 -9.13
N LEU A 200 -15.58 -5.60 -8.25
CA LEU A 200 -15.69 -5.02 -6.91
C LEU A 200 -15.89 -3.51 -6.97
N SER A 201 -15.17 -2.83 -7.86
CA SER A 201 -15.26 -1.40 -8.10
C SER A 201 -16.67 -1.01 -8.57
N GLU A 202 -17.23 -1.72 -9.55
CA GLU A 202 -18.60 -1.49 -10.03
C GLU A 202 -19.63 -1.67 -8.91
N LYS A 203 -19.51 -2.72 -8.10
CA LYS A 203 -20.46 -2.98 -7.00
C LYS A 203 -20.38 -1.94 -5.88
N THR A 204 -19.21 -1.34 -5.67
CA THR A 204 -18.95 -0.44 -4.53
C THR A 204 -18.90 1.04 -4.89
N ASN A 205 -18.87 1.37 -6.19
CA ASN A 205 -18.51 2.68 -6.72
C ASN A 205 -17.16 3.23 -6.20
N LEU A 206 -16.26 2.35 -5.73
CA LEU A 206 -14.91 2.74 -5.35
C LEU A 206 -13.99 2.66 -6.56
N PRO A 207 -13.13 3.66 -6.81
CA PRO A 207 -12.15 3.58 -7.89
C PRO A 207 -11.13 2.47 -7.64
N VAL A 208 -10.72 1.80 -8.72
CA VAL A 208 -9.48 1.02 -8.74
C VAL A 208 -8.32 2.00 -8.95
N GLU A 209 -7.62 2.34 -7.87
CA GLU A 209 -6.54 3.33 -7.91
C GLU A 209 -5.36 2.85 -8.76
N PHE A 210 -5.03 1.57 -8.61
CA PHE A 210 -4.07 0.85 -9.42
C PHE A 210 -4.13 -0.66 -9.14
N ILE A 211 -3.58 -1.44 -10.05
CA ILE A 211 -3.19 -2.83 -9.79
C ILE A 211 -1.68 -2.95 -9.64
N THR A 212 -1.22 -4.07 -9.11
CA THR A 212 0.20 -4.36 -9.00
C THR A 212 0.62 -5.46 -9.98
N ILE A 213 1.90 -5.43 -10.34
CA ILE A 213 2.55 -6.51 -11.08
C ILE A 213 4.02 -6.57 -10.65
N SER A 214 4.61 -7.75 -10.52
CA SER A 214 6.04 -7.84 -10.27
C SER A 214 6.82 -7.35 -11.50
N ARG A 215 8.00 -6.76 -11.30
CA ARG A 215 8.82 -6.27 -12.42
C ARG A 215 9.17 -7.38 -13.42
N GLU A 216 9.39 -8.60 -12.95
CA GLU A 216 9.72 -9.77 -13.77
C GLU A 216 8.59 -10.13 -14.74
N LEU A 217 7.35 -10.07 -14.26
CA LEU A 217 6.15 -10.35 -15.04
C LEU A 217 5.81 -9.21 -16.00
N ALA A 218 6.06 -7.97 -15.60
CA ALA A 218 5.72 -6.81 -16.42
C ALA A 218 6.43 -6.77 -17.78
N GLY A 219 7.65 -7.31 -17.87
CA GLY A 219 8.38 -7.42 -19.15
C GLY A 219 7.72 -8.36 -20.17
N HIS A 220 6.75 -9.16 -19.73
CA HIS A 220 6.05 -10.17 -20.55
C HIS A 220 4.56 -9.85 -20.72
N SER A 221 4.10 -8.65 -20.33
CA SER A 221 2.69 -8.30 -20.25
C SER A 221 2.34 -7.13 -21.17
N ASP A 222 1.18 -7.18 -21.83
CA ASP A 222 0.59 -6.01 -22.47
C ASP A 222 -0.17 -5.16 -21.44
N LEU A 223 0.52 -4.16 -20.88
CA LEU A 223 -0.02 -3.29 -19.84
C LEU A 223 -1.19 -2.40 -20.33
N HIS A 224 -1.39 -2.24 -21.65
CA HIS A 224 -2.49 -1.44 -22.19
C HIS A 224 -3.86 -2.11 -22.03
N ARG A 225 -3.91 -3.39 -21.65
CA ARG A 225 -5.15 -4.13 -21.40
C ARG A 225 -5.87 -3.66 -20.13
N PHE A 226 -5.16 -2.98 -19.22
CA PHE A 226 -5.71 -2.48 -17.97
C PHE A 226 -6.19 -1.03 -18.12
N SER A 227 -7.43 -0.76 -17.74
CA SER A 227 -8.01 0.59 -17.75
C SER A 227 -7.67 1.40 -16.50
N CYS A 228 -6.66 0.98 -15.73
CA CYS A 228 -6.21 1.63 -14.51
C CYS A 228 -4.68 1.66 -14.45
N PRO A 229 -4.08 2.51 -13.61
CA PRO A 229 -2.64 2.53 -13.43
C PRO A 229 -2.08 1.19 -12.93
N VAL A 230 -0.82 0.92 -13.25
CA VAL A 230 -0.10 -0.27 -12.82
C VAL A 230 1.11 0.14 -11.96
N LEU A 231 1.17 -0.36 -10.73
CA LEU A 231 2.33 -0.22 -9.85
C LEU A 231 3.24 -1.44 -10.02
N MET A 232 4.45 -1.23 -10.50
CA MET A 232 5.48 -2.27 -10.49
C MET A 232 5.96 -2.54 -9.07
N ILE A 233 6.12 -3.82 -8.76
CA ILE A 233 6.58 -4.31 -7.47
C ILE A 233 7.97 -4.90 -7.61
N GLU A 234 8.90 -4.35 -6.84
CA GLU A 234 10.22 -4.89 -6.58
C GLU A 234 10.28 -5.39 -5.14
N ARG A 235 10.23 -6.72 -4.98
CA ARG A 235 10.05 -7.38 -3.69
C ARG A 235 11.11 -6.95 -2.67
N GLN A 236 10.68 -6.26 -1.62
CA GLN A 236 11.52 -5.90 -0.47
C GLN A 236 11.29 -6.83 0.71
N MET A 237 10.10 -7.41 0.85
CA MET A 237 9.77 -8.33 1.93
C MET A 237 10.14 -9.77 1.53
N ALA A 238 11.44 -10.07 1.61
CA ALA A 238 12.00 -11.40 1.33
C ALA A 238 12.23 -12.17 2.63
N PRO A 239 12.01 -13.50 2.67
CA PRO A 239 12.35 -14.28 3.84
C PRO A 239 13.88 -14.26 4.09
N PRO A 240 14.37 -14.59 5.30
CA PRO A 240 15.78 -14.44 5.67
C PRO A 240 16.79 -15.19 4.77
N TRP A 241 16.33 -16.19 4.02
CA TRP A 241 17.13 -17.00 3.11
C TRP A 241 17.16 -16.46 1.67
N ASP A 242 16.41 -15.39 1.39
CA ASP A 242 16.32 -14.76 0.07
C ASP A 242 16.77 -13.30 0.12
N ARG A 243 17.22 -12.74 -1.01
CA ARG A 243 17.69 -11.36 -1.08
C ARG A 243 16.57 -10.45 -1.56
N ALA A 244 16.29 -9.39 -0.79
CA ALA A 244 15.45 -8.30 -1.27
C ALA A 244 15.96 -7.76 -2.62
N ALA A 245 15.04 -7.48 -3.54
CA ALA A 245 15.36 -6.85 -4.81
C ALA A 245 15.93 -5.45 -4.55
N LYS A 246 16.81 -4.97 -5.44
CA LYS A 246 17.29 -3.59 -5.32
C LYS A 246 16.19 -2.67 -5.83
N LEU A 247 15.65 -1.80 -4.97
CA LEU A 247 14.76 -0.70 -5.36
C LEU A 247 15.44 0.14 -6.44
N GLN A 248 14.99 0.00 -7.68
CA GLN A 248 15.43 0.79 -8.83
C GLN A 248 14.45 1.88 -9.12
#